data_AF-A0AAU8PA99-F1
#
_entry.id   AF-A0AAU8PA99-F1
#
_cell.length_a   1.000
_cell.length_b   1.000
_cell.length_c   1.000
_cell.angle_alpha   90.00
_cell.angle_beta   90.00
_cell.angle_gamma   90.00
#
_symmetry.space_group_name_H-M   'P 1'
#
loop_
_entity.id
_entity.type
_entity.pdbx_description
1 polymer ?
#
loop_
_entity_poly.entity_id
_entity_poly.type
_entity_poly.pdbx_seq_one_letter_code
_entity_poly.pdbx_strand_id
1 'polypeptide(L)'
;MGRFNSKPSLTYRNAFDALTALVEAEGTDAALRAYAEVTWEAYQKQYAEKFGLKLSSGRTCLARLLGKRCNLDSDHCGIPCHPPGVDHASLWLKDGKPYSYVYQPYGLSMQALRELVAMCERYGLECSIDTWPSWHFPGAVLTVEIKRKEG
;
A
#
# COMPACT_ATOMS: atom_id res chain seq x y z
N MET A 1 -9.93 20.44 -21.65
CA MET A 1 -9.44 19.39 -20.71
C MET A 1 -8.89 18.23 -21.54
N GLY A 2 -7.66 17.77 -21.30
CA GLY A 2 -7.03 16.73 -22.12
C GLY A 2 -7.48 15.32 -21.75
N ARG A 3 -7.59 14.40 -22.74
CA ARG A 3 -7.81 12.97 -22.47
C ARG A 3 -6.50 12.33 -22.02
N PHE A 4 -6.55 11.49 -20.99
CA PHE A 4 -5.39 10.75 -20.50
C PHE A 4 -4.90 9.66 -21.47
N ASN A 5 -5.74 9.22 -22.41
CA ASN A 5 -5.40 8.30 -23.48
C ASN A 5 -5.76 8.90 -24.85
N SER A 6 -4.76 9.08 -25.71
CA SER A 6 -4.93 9.68 -27.05
C SER A 6 -5.41 8.69 -28.12
N LYS A 7 -5.33 7.37 -27.88
CA LYS A 7 -5.72 6.32 -28.82
C LYS A 7 -6.44 5.16 -28.11
N PRO A 8 -7.67 5.37 -27.61
CA PRO A 8 -8.38 4.35 -26.83
C PRO A 8 -8.90 3.20 -27.71
N SER A 9 -8.72 1.98 -27.23
CA SER A 9 -9.36 0.78 -27.79
C SER A 9 -10.88 0.84 -27.65
N LEU A 10 -11.61 -0.09 -28.28
CA LEU A 10 -13.06 -0.22 -28.07
C LEU A 10 -13.36 -0.54 -26.60
N THR A 11 -12.64 -1.49 -26.00
CA THR A 11 -12.81 -1.86 -24.59
C THR A 11 -12.57 -0.67 -23.66
N TYR A 12 -11.55 0.15 -23.92
CA TYR A 12 -11.29 1.35 -23.13
C TYR A 12 -12.47 2.33 -23.21
N ARG A 13 -13.02 2.54 -24.41
CA ARG A 13 -14.19 3.43 -24.60
C ARG A 13 -15.40 2.91 -23.84
N ASN A 14 -15.71 1.61 -23.95
CA ASN A 14 -16.83 1.01 -23.23
C ASN A 14 -16.67 1.15 -21.70
N ALA A 15 -15.46 0.97 -21.18
CA ALA A 15 -15.18 1.17 -19.75
C ALA A 15 -15.33 2.65 -19.33
N PHE A 16 -14.85 3.57 -20.16
CA PHE A 16 -15.02 5.00 -19.94
C PHE A 16 -16.49 5.41 -19.92
N ASP A 17 -17.28 4.94 -20.89
CA ASP A 17 -18.71 5.24 -20.98
C ASP A 17 -19.48 4.66 -19.78
N ALA A 18 -19.15 3.42 -19.36
CA ALA A 18 -19.76 2.79 -18.18
C ALA A 18 -19.43 3.53 -16.88
N LEU A 19 -18.17 3.92 -16.67
CA LEU A 19 -17.78 4.72 -15.50
C LEU A 19 -18.42 6.11 -15.52
N THR A 20 -18.57 6.72 -16.71
CA THR A 20 -19.26 8.01 -16.86
C THR A 20 -20.72 7.89 -16.46
N ALA A 21 -21.41 6.83 -16.93
CA ALA A 21 -22.80 6.56 -16.55
C ALA A 21 -22.96 6.35 -15.03
N LEU A 22 -22.02 5.65 -14.38
CA LEU A 22 -22.01 5.51 -12.92
C LEU A 22 -21.84 6.86 -12.21
N VAL A 23 -20.96 7.73 -12.70
CA VAL A 23 -20.79 9.08 -12.13
C VAL A 23 -22.08 9.88 -12.24
N GLU A 24 -22.77 9.83 -13.39
CA GLU A 24 -24.00 10.57 -13.62
C GLU A 24 -25.18 10.06 -12.76
N ALA A 25 -25.29 8.74 -12.58
CA ALA A 25 -26.40 8.13 -11.87
C ALA A 25 -26.21 8.06 -10.34
N GLU A 26 -24.99 7.74 -9.89
CA GLU A 26 -24.69 7.38 -8.49
C GLU A 26 -23.55 8.22 -7.88
N GLY A 27 -22.94 9.10 -8.65
CA GLY A 27 -21.85 9.97 -8.20
C GLY A 27 -20.47 9.34 -8.30
N THR A 28 -19.45 10.13 -7.95
CA THR A 28 -18.04 9.75 -8.15
C THR A 28 -17.58 8.58 -7.27
N ASP A 29 -18.16 8.39 -6.09
CA ASP A 29 -17.81 7.28 -5.18
C ASP A 29 -18.14 5.92 -5.81
N ALA A 30 -19.30 5.79 -6.48
CA ALA A 30 -19.70 4.56 -7.14
C ALA A 30 -18.71 4.16 -8.26
N ALA A 31 -18.32 5.12 -9.11
CA ALA A 31 -17.33 4.89 -10.16
C ALA A 31 -15.94 4.54 -9.59
N LEU A 32 -15.52 5.19 -8.49
CA LEU A 32 -14.25 4.89 -7.82
C LEU A 32 -14.23 3.48 -7.23
N ARG A 33 -15.33 3.05 -6.58
CA ARG A 33 -15.45 1.69 -6.03
C ARG A 33 -15.45 0.64 -7.13
N ALA A 34 -16.19 0.88 -8.23
CA ALA A 34 -16.19 -0.02 -9.39
C ALA A 34 -14.78 -0.17 -9.98
N TYR A 35 -14.02 0.93 -10.11
CA TYR A 35 -12.62 0.90 -10.52
C TYR A 35 -11.73 0.13 -9.53
N ALA A 36 -11.88 0.38 -8.22
CA ALA A 36 -11.10 -0.28 -7.19
C ALA A 36 -11.33 -1.80 -7.16
N GLU A 37 -12.59 -2.23 -7.23
CA GLU A 37 -13.01 -3.63 -7.22
C GLU A 37 -12.32 -4.45 -8.32
N VAL A 38 -12.19 -3.87 -9.52
CA VAL A 38 -11.59 -4.58 -10.66
C VAL A 38 -10.07 -4.48 -10.71
N THR A 39 -9.46 -3.53 -10.00
CA THR A 39 -8.01 -3.26 -10.11
C THR A 39 -7.19 -3.65 -8.89
N TRP A 40 -7.77 -3.75 -7.70
CA TRP A 40 -7.00 -3.93 -6.45
C TRP A 40 -6.08 -5.16 -6.49
N GLU A 41 -6.56 -6.33 -6.89
CA GLU A 41 -5.74 -7.54 -7.00
C GLU A 41 -4.63 -7.39 -8.03
N ALA A 42 -4.91 -6.71 -9.14
CA ALA A 42 -3.93 -6.48 -10.19
C ALA A 42 -2.78 -5.59 -9.71
N TYR A 43 -3.05 -4.53 -8.94
CA TYR A 43 -2.01 -3.70 -8.33
C TYR A 43 -1.17 -4.49 -7.33
N GLN A 44 -1.81 -5.28 -6.47
CA GLN A 44 -1.10 -6.11 -5.49
C GLN A 44 -0.20 -7.16 -6.19
N LYS A 45 -0.73 -7.80 -7.23
CA LYS A 45 0.01 -8.78 -8.04
C LYS A 45 1.18 -8.14 -8.78
N GLN A 46 0.98 -6.97 -9.41
CA GLN A 46 2.05 -6.25 -10.09
C GLN A 46 3.19 -5.88 -9.14
N TYR A 47 2.87 -5.46 -7.91
CA TYR A 47 3.89 -5.21 -6.89
C TYR A 47 4.68 -6.47 -6.55
N ALA A 48 3.97 -7.58 -6.31
CA ALA A 48 4.58 -8.87 -6.01
C ALA A 48 5.52 -9.32 -7.16
N GLU A 49 5.06 -9.23 -8.41
CA GLU A 49 5.82 -9.64 -9.59
C GLU A 49 7.02 -8.74 -9.84
N LYS A 50 6.87 -7.42 -9.76
CA LYS A 50 7.94 -6.45 -10.02
C LYS A 50 9.16 -6.68 -9.11
N PHE A 51 8.92 -7.05 -7.86
CA PHE A 51 9.97 -7.18 -6.85
C PHE A 51 10.29 -8.63 -6.44
N GLY A 52 9.62 -9.61 -7.06
CA GLY A 52 9.79 -11.03 -6.72
C GLY A 52 9.35 -11.36 -5.29
N LEU A 53 8.24 -10.78 -4.84
CA LEU A 53 7.77 -10.86 -3.46
C LEU A 53 6.61 -11.85 -3.31
N LYS A 54 6.44 -12.36 -2.09
CA LYS A 54 5.27 -13.11 -1.65
C LYS A 54 4.65 -12.45 -0.45
N LEU A 55 3.32 -12.33 -0.43
CA LEU A 55 2.61 -11.86 0.74
C LEU A 55 2.82 -12.84 1.90
N SER A 56 3.12 -12.32 3.09
CA SER A 56 3.27 -13.14 4.28
C SER A 56 1.90 -13.62 4.75
N SER A 57 1.75 -14.92 5.00
CA SER A 57 0.59 -15.51 5.70
C SER A 57 0.67 -15.36 7.22
N GLY A 58 1.81 -14.88 7.74
CA GLY A 58 2.00 -14.62 9.17
C GLY A 58 1.60 -13.20 9.56
N ARG A 59 1.78 -12.87 10.84
CA ARG A 59 1.41 -11.55 11.39
C ARG A 59 2.13 -10.39 10.68
N THR A 60 1.39 -9.34 10.39
CA THR A 60 1.90 -8.07 9.89
C THR A 60 2.49 -7.25 11.04
N CYS A 61 3.73 -7.55 11.43
CA CYS A 61 4.44 -6.88 12.52
C CYS A 61 5.77 -6.32 12.00
N LEU A 62 6.03 -5.03 12.25
CA LEU A 62 7.25 -4.36 11.82
C LEU A 62 8.51 -4.99 12.43
N ALA A 63 8.43 -5.52 13.66
CA ALA A 63 9.56 -6.20 14.29
C ALA A 63 10.07 -7.40 13.47
N ARG A 64 9.19 -8.06 12.70
CA ARG A 64 9.59 -9.14 11.77
C ARG A 64 10.45 -8.62 10.63
N LEU A 65 10.19 -7.41 10.15
CA LEU A 65 11.05 -6.76 9.16
C LEU A 65 12.48 -6.67 9.70
N LEU A 66 12.66 -6.45 11.00
CA LEU A 66 13.95 -6.40 11.69
C LEU A 66 14.47 -7.76 12.17
N GLY A 67 13.83 -8.86 11.77
CA GLY A 67 14.26 -10.22 12.12
C GLY A 67 13.93 -10.64 13.54
N LYS A 68 13.15 -9.83 14.26
CA LYS A 68 12.67 -10.16 15.61
C LYS A 68 11.37 -10.97 15.54
N ARG A 69 11.10 -11.73 16.60
CA ARG A 69 9.81 -12.41 16.78
C ARG A 69 8.76 -11.43 17.29
N CYS A 70 7.52 -11.59 16.82
CA CYS A 70 6.37 -10.87 17.37
C CYS A 70 5.87 -11.63 18.60
N ASN A 71 6.01 -11.06 19.78
CA ASN A 71 5.44 -11.62 21.01
C ASN A 71 4.05 -11.00 21.22
N LEU A 72 3.10 -11.86 21.56
CA LEU A 72 1.67 -11.67 21.38
C LEU A 72 1.01 -10.72 22.39
N ASP A 73 1.71 -10.42 23.49
CA ASP A 73 1.04 -10.05 24.74
C ASP A 73 1.06 -8.56 25.10
N SER A 74 1.67 -7.70 24.27
CA SER A 74 1.60 -6.21 24.27
C SER A 74 2.83 -5.68 23.49
N ASP A 75 3.12 -4.37 23.53
CA ASP A 75 4.21 -3.60 22.88
C ASP A 75 5.67 -4.14 23.09
N HIS A 76 5.83 -5.40 23.48
CA HIS A 76 7.05 -6.05 23.94
C HIS A 76 7.93 -6.69 22.86
N CYS A 77 7.71 -6.40 21.58
CA CYS A 77 8.72 -6.73 20.56
C CYS A 77 10.01 -5.89 20.73
N GLY A 78 10.02 -4.96 21.70
CA GLY A 78 11.03 -3.90 21.87
C GLY A 78 10.99 -2.86 20.75
N ILE A 79 9.98 -2.97 19.86
CA ILE A 79 9.76 -2.19 18.65
C ILE A 79 8.24 -2.15 18.44
N PRO A 80 7.66 -1.00 18.03
CA PRO A 80 6.24 -0.94 17.70
C PRO A 80 5.86 -2.00 16.66
N CYS A 81 4.78 -2.76 16.91
CA CYS A 81 4.25 -3.71 15.94
C CYS A 81 3.77 -3.02 14.65
N HIS A 82 3.26 -1.80 14.81
CA HIS A 82 2.71 -0.97 13.76
C HIS A 82 3.45 0.37 13.68
N PRO A 83 3.77 0.83 12.46
CA PRO A 83 4.30 2.17 12.25
C PRO A 83 3.23 3.25 12.51
N PRO A 84 3.65 4.51 12.74
CA PRO A 84 2.73 5.65 12.83
C PRO A 84 1.85 5.80 11.58
N GLY A 85 0.56 6.06 11.78
CA GLY A 85 -0.41 6.22 10.69
C GLY A 85 -0.72 4.91 9.94
N VAL A 86 -0.50 3.76 10.55
CA VAL A 86 -0.79 2.46 9.92
C VAL A 86 -2.26 2.35 9.53
N ASP A 87 -2.50 1.84 8.32
CA ASP A 87 -3.81 1.40 7.86
C ASP A 87 -3.62 0.34 6.76
N HIS A 88 -4.50 -0.66 6.68
CA HIS A 88 -4.44 -1.71 5.65
C HIS A 88 -3.04 -2.30 5.40
N ALA A 89 -2.38 -2.71 6.49
CA ALA A 89 -0.99 -3.15 6.47
C ALA A 89 -0.80 -4.58 5.94
N SER A 90 0.36 -4.81 5.34
CA SER A 90 0.82 -6.09 4.83
C SER A 90 2.33 -6.24 5.01
N LEU A 91 2.78 -7.48 5.18
CA LEU A 91 4.21 -7.80 5.22
C LEU A 91 4.55 -8.69 4.03
N TRP A 92 5.61 -8.32 3.31
CA TRP A 92 6.06 -8.98 2.10
C TRP A 92 7.40 -9.66 2.31
N LEU A 93 7.52 -10.84 1.73
CA LEU A 93 8.69 -11.70 1.85
C LEU A 93 9.43 -11.75 0.51
N LYS A 94 10.76 -11.67 0.57
CA LYS A 94 11.66 -11.99 -0.55
C LYS A 94 12.49 -13.19 -0.15
N ASP A 95 12.47 -14.25 -0.97
CA ASP A 95 13.17 -15.51 -0.69
C ASP A 95 12.84 -16.09 0.71
N GLY A 96 11.57 -15.96 1.12
CA GLY A 96 11.06 -16.44 2.42
C GLY A 96 11.38 -15.56 3.63
N LYS A 97 12.11 -14.45 3.45
CA LYS A 97 12.49 -13.52 4.52
C LYS A 97 11.70 -12.22 4.45
N PRO A 98 11.30 -11.61 5.59
CA PRO A 98 10.69 -10.29 5.61
C PRO A 98 11.53 -9.26 4.86
N TYR A 99 10.95 -8.62 3.87
CA TYR A 99 11.62 -7.69 2.96
C TYR A 99 11.02 -6.29 3.01
N SER A 100 9.69 -6.20 3.02
CA SER A 100 8.98 -4.91 2.99
C SER A 100 7.73 -4.95 3.88
N TYR A 101 7.49 -3.87 4.62
CA TYR A 101 6.25 -3.62 5.33
C TYR A 101 5.50 -2.51 4.60
N VAL A 102 4.32 -2.81 4.06
CA VAL A 102 3.53 -1.85 3.28
C VAL A 102 2.23 -1.58 4.00
N TYR A 103 1.85 -0.31 4.13
CA TYR A 103 0.54 0.11 4.64
C TYR A 103 0.00 1.25 3.79
N GLN A 104 -1.32 1.37 3.74
CA GLN A 104 -2.03 2.17 2.75
C GLN A 104 -3.09 3.07 3.36
N PRO A 105 -2.67 4.19 3.98
CA PRO A 105 -3.59 5.11 4.61
C PRO A 105 -4.25 6.06 3.60
N TYR A 106 -5.47 6.48 3.90
CA TYR A 106 -6.17 7.54 3.16
C TYR A 106 -5.54 8.94 3.36
N GLY A 107 -4.65 9.09 4.33
CA GLY A 107 -3.89 10.30 4.57
C GLY A 107 -2.90 10.15 5.71
N LEU A 108 -1.93 11.06 5.78
CA LEU A 108 -0.94 11.10 6.85
C LEU A 108 -0.90 12.51 7.45
N SER A 109 -1.04 12.59 8.77
CA SER A 109 -0.86 13.85 9.48
C SER A 109 0.63 14.22 9.54
N MET A 110 0.93 15.50 9.71
CA MET A 110 2.32 15.94 9.88
C MET A 110 2.97 15.34 11.12
N GLN A 111 2.19 15.07 12.17
CA GLN A 111 2.68 14.37 13.34
C GLN A 111 3.09 12.93 13.00
N ALA A 112 2.24 12.17 12.31
CA ALA A 112 2.53 10.80 11.90
C ALA A 112 3.78 10.71 11.02
N LEU A 113 3.97 11.68 10.11
CA LEU A 113 5.17 11.75 9.27
C LEU A 113 6.45 11.98 10.10
N ARG A 114 6.43 12.86 11.10
CA ARG A 114 7.58 13.07 11.99
C ARG A 114 7.90 11.83 12.82
N GLU A 115 6.88 11.17 13.35
CA GLU A 115 7.04 9.94 14.13
C GLU A 115 7.56 8.79 13.25
N LEU A 116 7.10 8.69 11.99
CA LEU A 116 7.57 7.71 11.02
C LEU A 116 9.06 7.91 10.72
N VAL A 117 9.49 9.14 10.43
CA VAL A 117 10.92 9.45 10.18
C VAL A 117 11.76 9.10 11.40
N ALA A 118 11.35 9.53 12.59
CA ALA A 118 12.07 9.24 13.83
C ALA A 118 12.15 7.72 14.11
N MET A 119 11.10 6.96 13.81
CA MET A 119 11.10 5.50 13.90
C MET A 119 12.09 4.89 12.91
N CYS A 120 12.09 5.35 11.66
CA CYS A 120 12.99 4.86 10.63
C CYS A 120 14.46 5.11 10.99
N GLU A 121 14.80 6.30 11.45
CA GLU A 121 16.14 6.64 11.95
C GLU A 121 16.57 5.74 13.11
N ARG A 122 15.69 5.57 14.11
CA ARG A 122 15.97 4.77 15.31
C ARG A 122 16.30 3.31 15.00
N TYR A 123 15.63 2.72 14.01
CA TYR A 123 15.73 1.28 13.72
C TYR A 123 16.52 0.96 12.44
N GLY A 124 17.17 1.94 11.81
CA GLY A 124 17.92 1.72 10.56
C GLY A 124 17.01 1.29 9.41
N LEU A 125 15.79 1.84 9.35
CA LEU A 125 14.83 1.62 8.28
C LEU A 125 14.81 2.81 7.32
N GLU A 126 14.31 2.58 6.13
CA GLU A 126 13.94 3.61 5.16
C GLU A 126 12.44 3.50 4.86
N CYS A 127 11.84 4.62 4.45
CA CYS A 127 10.46 4.63 4.00
C CYS A 127 10.31 5.43 2.71
N SER A 128 9.40 4.99 1.84
CA SER A 128 8.89 5.78 0.72
C SER A 128 7.38 5.97 0.85
N ILE A 129 6.87 7.07 0.30
CA ILE A 129 5.45 7.41 0.28
C ILE A 129 5.11 7.76 -1.17
N ASP A 130 4.30 6.92 -1.80
CA ASP A 130 3.96 7.02 -3.21
C ASP A 130 2.47 6.68 -3.44
N THR A 131 1.95 6.94 -4.64
CA THR A 131 0.60 6.48 -5.04
C THR A 131 0.63 5.14 -5.77
N TRP A 132 1.81 4.52 -5.87
CA TRP A 132 1.98 3.19 -6.44
C TRP A 132 2.96 2.39 -5.60
N PRO A 133 2.66 1.11 -5.31
CA PRO A 133 1.42 0.39 -5.62
C PRO A 133 0.37 0.58 -4.54
N SER A 134 -0.75 1.23 -4.88
CA SER A 134 -1.87 1.44 -3.96
C SER A 134 -3.01 0.48 -4.31
N TRP A 135 -3.01 -0.72 -3.74
CA TRP A 135 -4.04 -1.73 -3.95
C TRP A 135 -5.23 -1.67 -3.00
N HIS A 136 -5.14 -1.14 -1.77
CA HIS A 136 -6.31 -1.21 -0.86
C HIS A 136 -7.54 -0.46 -1.44
N PHE A 137 -7.32 0.74 -1.93
CA PHE A 137 -8.28 1.49 -2.71
C PHE A 137 -7.52 2.29 -3.78
N PRO A 138 -7.28 1.70 -4.97
CA PRO A 138 -6.47 2.31 -6.02
C PRO A 138 -6.94 3.72 -6.39
N GLY A 139 -6.00 4.68 -6.34
CA GLY A 139 -6.26 6.09 -6.63
C GLY A 139 -6.79 6.93 -5.45
N ALA A 140 -7.08 6.31 -4.29
CA ALA A 140 -7.62 7.01 -3.11
C ALA A 140 -6.73 6.91 -1.86
N VAL A 141 -5.85 5.92 -1.78
CA VAL A 141 -4.88 5.76 -0.68
C VAL A 141 -3.47 6.10 -1.13
N LEU A 142 -2.65 6.47 -0.15
CA LEU A 142 -1.20 6.48 -0.29
C LEU A 142 -0.68 5.06 -0.09
N THR A 143 0.55 4.81 -0.53
CA THR A 143 1.33 3.63 -0.20
C THR A 143 2.56 4.07 0.56
N VAL A 144 2.65 3.65 1.82
CA VAL A 144 3.86 3.78 2.61
C VAL A 144 4.57 2.44 2.62
N GLU A 145 5.78 2.41 2.08
CA GLU A 145 6.64 1.24 2.05
C GLU A 145 7.81 1.43 3.00
N ILE A 146 8.00 0.52 3.95
CA ILE A 146 9.13 0.52 4.89
C ILE A 146 10.02 -0.69 4.60
N LYS A 147 11.32 -0.44 4.47
CA LYS A 147 12.37 -1.46 4.27
C LYS A 147 13.51 -1.25 5.26
N ARG A 148 14.38 -2.24 5.40
CA ARG A 148 15.69 -2.02 6.02
C ARG A 148 16.51 -1.14 5.08
N LYS A 149 17.31 -0.22 5.63
CA LYS A 149 18.33 0.48 4.82
C LYS A 149 19.28 -0.56 4.24
N GLU A 150 19.50 -0.51 2.94
CA GLU A 150 20.61 -1.23 2.32
C GLU A 150 21.92 -0.56 2.82
N GLY A 151 22.82 -1.38 3.36
CA GLY A 151 24.12 -0.94 3.86
C GLY A 151 25.16 -0.87 2.77
#